data_AF-A0A855KCM1-F1
#
_entry.id   AF-A0A855KCM1-F1
#
_cell.length_a   1.000
_cell.length_b   1.000
_cell.length_c   1.000
_cell.angle_alpha   90.00
_cell.angle_beta   90.00
_cell.angle_gamma   90.00
#
_symmetry.space_group_name_H-M   'P 1'
#
loop_
_entity.id
_entity.type
_entity.pdbx_description
1 polymer ?
#
loop_
_entity_poly.entity_id
_entity_poly.type
_entity_poly.pdbx_seq_one_letter_code
_entity_poly.pdbx_strand_id
1 'polypeptide(L)' 'PVDIKVDAYPNVKFKGHVDSIQRGAGQAFALLPPQNATGNYVKVVQRVPVRIEFDTKNAPDPRKYPLGPGMSVIPTVKVR' A
#
# COMPACT_ATOMS: atom_id res chain seq x y z
N PRO A 1 1.21 7.57 11.28
CA PRO A 1 0.39 8.47 10.44
C PRO A 1 0.92 8.43 9.00
N VAL A 2 0.03 8.62 8.01
CA VAL A 2 0.36 8.48 6.59
C VAL A 2 -0.02 9.74 5.82
N ASP A 3 0.93 10.23 5.02
CA ASP A 3 0.72 11.24 3.99
C ASP A 3 0.49 10.53 2.65
N ILE A 4 -0.63 10.80 1.97
CA ILE A 4 -0.99 10.12 0.72
C ILE A 4 -1.04 11.17 -0.40
N LYS A 5 -0.20 10.97 -1.42
CA LYS A 5 -0.26 11.73 -2.68
C LYS A 5 -0.98 10.89 -3.73
N VAL A 6 -1.98 11.47 -4.39
CA VAL A 6 -2.73 10.83 -5.47
C VAL A 6 -2.27 11.46 -6.77
N ASP A 7 -1.86 10.65 -7.74
CA ASP A 7 -1.26 11.16 -8.99
C ASP A 7 -2.24 12.04 -9.78
N ALA A 8 -3.54 11.74 -9.71
CA ALA A 8 -4.60 12.53 -10.32
C ALA A 8 -4.79 13.92 -9.66
N TYR A 9 -4.37 14.10 -8.41
CA TYR A 9 -4.60 15.30 -7.62
C TYR A 9 -3.31 15.78 -6.92
N PRO A 10 -2.29 16.23 -7.67
CA PRO A 10 -0.96 16.53 -7.14
C PRO A 10 -0.95 17.67 -6.11
N ASN A 11 -1.93 18.58 -6.19
CA ASN A 11 -2.05 19.75 -5.29
C ASN A 11 -2.95 19.49 -4.06
N VAL A 12 -3.43 18.26 -3.90
CA VAL A 12 -4.34 17.89 -2.82
C VAL A 12 -3.64 16.96 -1.84
N LYS A 13 -3.75 17.28 -0.56
CA LYS A 13 -3.14 16.48 0.51
C LYS A 13 -4.18 15.55 1.09
N PHE A 14 -3.97 14.25 0.94
CA PHE A 14 -4.76 13.23 1.63
C PHE A 14 -3.99 12.74 2.86
N LYS A 15 -4.73 12.45 3.92
CA LYS A 15 -4.21 11.92 5.17
C LYS A 15 -4.84 10.56 5.42
N GLY A 16 -4.09 9.71 6.10
CA GLY A 16 -4.57 8.42 6.53
C GLY A 16 -3.74 7.84 7.65
N HIS A 17 -4.09 6.63 8.01
CA HIS A 17 -3.35 5.84 8.98
C HIS A 17 -3.20 4.41 8.48
N VAL A 18 -2.18 3.72 9.00
CA VAL A 18 -2.03 2.29 8.76
C VAL A 18 -3.08 1.60 9.63
N ASP A 19 -4.01 0.91 8.98
CA ASP A 19 -5.01 0.09 9.65
C ASP A 19 -4.38 -1.25 10.04
N SER A 20 -3.75 -1.92 9.07
CA SER A 20 -3.20 -3.26 9.27
C SER A 20 -1.98 -3.55 8.40
N ILE A 21 -1.14 -4.45 8.91
CA ILE A 21 0.03 -4.99 8.21
C ILE A 21 -0.14 -6.51 8.20
N GLN A 22 0.00 -7.12 7.04
CA GLN A 22 -0.10 -8.57 6.93
C GLN A 22 1.09 -9.24 7.66
N ARG A 23 0.83 -10.35 8.38
CA ARG A 23 1.84 -11.04 9.20
C ARG A 23 2.94 -11.76 8.40
N GLY A 24 2.88 -11.75 7.08
CA GLY A 24 3.86 -12.38 6.20
C GLY A 24 3.71 -11.95 4.75
N ALA A 25 4.75 -12.16 3.95
CA ALA A 25 4.70 -11.93 2.52
C ALA A 25 3.83 -13.00 1.84
N GLY A 26 3.26 -12.70 0.67
CA GLY A 26 2.33 -13.59 -0.03
C GLY A 26 2.85 -15.02 -0.26
N GLN A 27 4.17 -15.21 -0.39
CA GLN A 27 4.79 -16.53 -0.54
C GLN A 27 4.59 -17.44 0.68
N ALA A 28 4.49 -16.88 1.89
CA ALA A 28 4.26 -17.65 3.11
C ALA A 28 2.85 -18.26 3.18
N PHE A 29 1.92 -17.77 2.34
CA PHE A 29 0.52 -18.23 2.28
C PHE A 29 0.21 -18.93 0.95
N ALA A 30 1.20 -19.18 0.10
CA ALA A 30 1.01 -19.89 -1.15
C ALA A 30 0.76 -21.37 -0.89
N LEU A 31 -0.25 -21.96 -1.56
CA LEU A 31 -0.57 -23.38 -1.44
C LEU A 31 0.59 -24.29 -1.88
N LEU A 32 1.41 -23.80 -2.83
CA LEU A 32 2.59 -24.48 -3.32
C LEU A 32 3.82 -23.56 -3.14
N PRO A 33 4.91 -24.07 -2.54
CA PRO A 33 6.14 -23.31 -2.43
C PRO A 33 6.77 -23.08 -3.82
N PRO A 34 7.51 -21.98 -4.01
CA PRO A 34 8.26 -21.76 -5.24
C PRO A 34 9.30 -22.88 -5.44
N GLN A 35 9.19 -23.64 -6.54
CA GLN A 35 10.15 -24.69 -6.89
C GLN A 35 11.26 -24.12 -7.79
N ASN A 36 12.31 -23.57 -7.19
CA ASN A 36 13.52 -23.19 -7.93
C ASN A 36 14.45 -24.42 -8.07
N ALA A 37 14.20 -25.25 -9.08
CA ALA A 37 14.86 -26.56 -9.26
C ALA A 37 16.27 -26.53 -9.90
N THR A 38 16.88 -25.36 -10.08
CA THR A 38 18.13 -25.19 -10.87
C THR A 38 19.39 -24.92 -10.05
N GLY A 39 19.35 -25.01 -8.72
CA GLY A 39 20.53 -24.80 -7.87
C GLY A 39 21.07 -23.36 -7.81
N ASN A 40 20.43 -22.42 -8.52
CA ASN A 40 20.74 -21.00 -8.44
C ASN A 40 19.97 -20.34 -7.29
N TYR A 41 20.69 -19.73 -6.35
CA TYR A 41 20.11 -18.85 -5.34
C TYR A 41 19.74 -17.51 -5.97
N VAL A 42 18.45 -17.29 -6.24
CA VAL A 42 17.93 -15.98 -6.63
C VAL A 42 17.30 -15.31 -5.42
N LYS A 43 17.84 -14.16 -5.00
CA LYS A 43 17.22 -13.33 -3.96
C LYS A 43 15.93 -12.73 -4.51
N VAL A 44 14.79 -13.24 -4.07
CA VAL A 44 13.47 -12.71 -4.46
C VAL A 44 13.00 -11.68 -3.44
N VAL A 45 12.47 -10.56 -3.93
CA VAL A 45 11.87 -9.53 -3.06
C VAL A 45 10.55 -10.05 -2.49
N GLN A 46 10.46 -10.12 -1.18
CA GLN A 46 9.22 -10.44 -0.47
C GLN A 46 8.51 -9.14 -0.06
N ARG A 47 7.29 -8.94 -0.56
CA ARG A 47 6.47 -7.77 -0.23
C ARG A 47 5.47 -8.14 0.86
N VAL A 48 5.41 -7.32 1.90
CA VAL A 48 4.43 -7.41 2.97
C VAL A 48 3.31 -6.39 2.69
N PRO A 49 2.07 -6.83 2.44
CA PRO A 49 0.96 -5.92 2.22
C PRO A 49 0.66 -5.07 3.46
N VAL A 50 0.40 -3.79 3.20
CA VAL A 50 -0.01 -2.80 4.21
C VAL A 50 -1.34 -2.21 3.76
N ARG A 51 -2.35 -2.26 4.62
CA ARG A 51 -3.64 -1.60 4.39
C ARG A 51 -3.61 -0.23 5.05
N ILE A 52 -3.91 0.79 4.25
CA ILE A 52 -3.94 2.19 4.67
C ILE A 52 -5.38 2.68 4.49
N GLU A 53 -5.94 3.27 5.53
CA GLU A 53 -7.27 3.87 5.50
C GLU A 53 -7.16 5.40 5.47
N PHE A 54 -8.03 6.03 4.68
CA PHE A 54 -8.08 7.48 4.56
C PHE A 54 -8.82 8.09 5.75
N ASP A 55 -8.28 9.17 6.30
CA ASP A 55 -8.93 9.90 7.39
C ASP A 55 -10.05 10.78 6.83
N THR A 56 -11.30 10.61 7.30
CA THR A 56 -12.48 11.31 6.76
C THR A 56 -12.77 12.67 7.42
N LYS A 57 -12.38 12.87 8.69
CA LYS A 57 -12.74 14.06 9.48
C LYS A 57 -12.26 15.39 8.88
N ASN A 58 -11.15 15.38 8.13
CA ASN A 58 -10.55 16.56 7.49
C ASN A 58 -10.10 16.24 6.06
N ALA A 59 -10.82 15.34 5.38
CA ALA A 59 -10.51 14.96 4.01
C ALA A 59 -10.87 16.08 3.02
N PRO A 60 -10.17 16.16 1.87
CA PRO A 60 -10.65 16.92 0.72
C PRO A 60 -12.06 16.51 0.31
N ASP A 61 -12.87 17.45 -0.18
CA ASP A 61 -14.25 17.19 -0.60
C ASP A 61 -14.31 16.06 -1.67
N PRO A 62 -14.95 14.91 -1.36
CA PRO A 62 -15.04 13.79 -2.29
C PRO A 62 -15.77 14.12 -3.59
N ARG A 63 -16.65 15.13 -3.60
CA ARG A 63 -17.34 15.56 -4.84
C ARG A 63 -16.41 16.29 -5.79
N LYS A 64 -15.40 16.97 -5.24
CA LYS A 64 -14.39 17.71 -6.01
C LYS A 64 -13.20 16.82 -6.38
N TYR A 65 -12.90 15.82 -5.54
CA TYR A 65 -11.77 14.92 -5.71
C TYR A 65 -12.20 13.45 -5.52
N PRO A 66 -13.00 12.90 -6.45
CA PRO A 66 -13.46 11.52 -6.34
C PRO A 66 -12.30 10.53 -6.45
N LEU A 67 -12.14 9.67 -5.44
CA LEU A 67 -11.17 8.57 -5.47
C LEU A 67 -11.86 7.30 -5.94
N GLY A 68 -11.23 6.60 -6.89
CA GLY A 68 -11.74 5.36 -7.48
C GLY A 68 -10.77 4.18 -7.33
N PRO A 69 -11.26 2.94 -7.41
CA PRO A 69 -10.41 1.76 -7.47
C PRO A 69 -9.44 1.83 -8.66
N GLY A 70 -8.20 1.43 -8.44
CA GLY A 70 -7.15 1.43 -9.48
C GLY A 70 -6.38 2.74 -9.62
N MET A 71 -6.72 3.79 -8.86
CA MET A 71 -5.91 5.01 -8.82
C MET A 71 -4.54 4.75 -8.16
N SER A 72 -3.50 5.29 -8.79
CA SER A 72 -2.14 5.26 -8.26
C SER A 72 -1.95 6.30 -7.16
N VAL A 73 -1.28 5.88 -6.09
CA VAL A 73 -0.94 6.74 -4.95
C VAL A 73 0.48 6.48 -4.47
N ILE A 74 1.10 7.52 -3.92
CA ILE A 74 2.40 7.44 -3.24
C ILE A 74 2.16 7.71 -1.75
N PRO A 75 2.10 6.66 -0.91
CA PRO A 75 1.97 6.80 0.54
C PRO A 75 3.34 7.01 1.18
N THR A 76 3.44 7.96 2.12
CA THR A 76 4.60 8.16 2.99
C THR A 76 4.18 7.87 4.43
N VAL A 77 4.71 6.78 5.00
CA VAL A 77 4.40 6.35 6.37
C VAL A 77 5.46 6.89 7.31
N LYS A 78 5.06 7.65 8.33
CA LYS A 78 5.96 8.02 9.43
C LYS A 78 6.08 6.86 10.41
N VAL A 79 7.26 6.28 10.46
CA VAL A 79 7.69 5.29 11.47
C VAL A 79 8.47 6.05 12.55
N ARG A 80 8.29 5.66 13.81
CA ARG A 80 8.87 6.33 14.98
C ARG A 80 10.38 6.16 15.05
#